data_AF-A0A5Q4SB64-F1
#
_entry.id   AF-A0A5Q4SB64-F1
#
_cell.length_a   1.000
_cell.length_b   1.000
_cell.length_c   1.000
_cell.angle_alpha   90.00
_cell.angle_beta   90.00
_cell.angle_gamma   90.00
#
_symmetry.space_group_name_H-M   'P 1'
#
loop_
_entity.id
_entity.type
_entity.pdbx_description
1 polymer ?
#
loop_
_entity_poly.entity_id
_entity_poly.type
_entity_poly.pdbx_seq_one_letter_code
_entity_poly.pdbx_strand_id
1 'polypeptide(L)'
;SGKCVDVPDYSKVSGVQLQQWGCAGQTNQQWTLAASGTDTFQVVNVNSGLCMSLKDASTASGAAVIQETCTANSNKQWAFKPVGTTGPATVAADGTGTYRTVQAAVNAVGSGNASRVTITVKPGTYREQVTVPADKPFITLKGLGDSPDDVVIVNNRNAGDYGTAGSATVVALGHDFDATNLTLSNDFDENTSDTGDQALALYLDADKAVLDDVRLLGDQDTFLVNNKARAYIVDSYIEGTVDFVYGGGTAVFHGCTIHEKRSTGGPITAASTPADKTYGFLFYRSTVTGAVSNTTQLGRPWRADAQVLYRESSLSSALATAQPWTDMSTNSWKNARFSEYRNTGAGATVNGNRPQLTDAQAANYTPQKYLAGTDGWNPVR
;
A
#
# COMPACT_ATOMS: atom_id res chain seq x y z
N SER A 1 -28.16 -19.13 5.28
CA SER A 1 -28.75 -20.25 6.05
C SER A 1 -27.76 -20.93 6.99
N GLY A 2 -26.43 -20.78 6.82
CA GLY A 2 -25.44 -21.50 7.65
C GLY A 2 -25.40 -23.03 7.41
N LYS A 3 -25.98 -23.47 6.29
CA LYS A 3 -26.13 -24.88 5.89
C LYS A 3 -25.32 -25.14 4.62
N CYS A 4 -24.98 -26.41 4.40
CA CYS A 4 -24.20 -26.87 3.26
C CYS A 4 -25.09 -27.47 2.17
N VAL A 5 -24.63 -27.41 0.91
CA VAL A 5 -25.26 -28.16 -0.19
C VAL A 5 -24.93 -29.64 0.00
N ASP A 6 -25.96 -30.46 0.03
CA ASP A 6 -25.94 -31.84 0.47
C ASP A 6 -26.66 -32.74 -0.54
N VAL A 7 -26.08 -33.90 -0.82
CA VAL A 7 -26.78 -34.99 -1.49
C VAL A 7 -27.52 -35.83 -0.44
N PRO A 8 -28.87 -35.89 -0.47
CA PRO A 8 -29.66 -36.63 0.50
C PRO A 8 -29.24 -38.09 0.60
N ASP A 9 -29.12 -38.58 1.83
CA ASP A 9 -28.83 -39.98 2.17
C ASP A 9 -27.57 -40.55 1.47
N TYR A 10 -26.59 -39.70 1.15
CA TYR A 10 -25.38 -40.08 0.41
C TYR A 10 -25.68 -40.76 -0.93
N SER A 11 -26.84 -40.48 -1.52
CA SER A 11 -27.30 -41.15 -2.72
C SER A 11 -26.30 -41.02 -3.86
N LYS A 12 -26.08 -42.11 -4.59
CA LYS A 12 -25.26 -42.14 -5.81
C LYS A 12 -26.11 -42.23 -7.07
N VAL A 13 -27.41 -41.97 -6.94
CA VAL A 13 -28.39 -42.09 -8.03
C VAL A 13 -28.52 -40.76 -8.77
N SER A 14 -28.49 -40.82 -10.10
CA SER A 14 -28.77 -39.69 -10.98
C SER A 14 -30.24 -39.26 -10.86
N GLY A 15 -30.49 -37.94 -10.90
CA GLY A 15 -31.83 -37.36 -10.76
C GLY A 15 -32.20 -36.93 -9.35
N VAL A 16 -31.36 -37.19 -8.35
CA VAL A 16 -31.64 -36.83 -6.95
C VAL A 16 -31.49 -35.33 -6.75
N GLN A 17 -32.55 -34.69 -6.26
CA GLN A 17 -32.56 -33.27 -5.91
C GLN A 17 -31.65 -33.01 -4.71
N LEU A 18 -30.80 -31.99 -4.83
CA LEU A 18 -29.92 -31.54 -3.77
C LEU A 18 -30.71 -30.79 -2.71
N GLN A 19 -30.19 -30.81 -1.49
CA GLN A 19 -30.81 -30.13 -0.35
C GLN A 19 -29.81 -29.23 0.37
N GLN A 20 -30.34 -28.36 1.22
CA GLN A 20 -29.54 -27.70 2.26
C GLN A 20 -29.61 -28.53 3.54
N TRP A 21 -28.45 -28.88 4.10
CA TRP A 21 -28.39 -29.66 5.33
C TRP A 21 -27.35 -29.09 6.31
N GLY A 22 -27.39 -29.53 7.57
CA GLY A 22 -26.36 -29.15 8.54
C GLY A 22 -24.98 -29.54 8.03
N CYS A 23 -24.02 -28.61 8.09
CA CYS A 23 -22.64 -28.86 7.64
C CYS A 23 -21.96 -29.86 8.59
N ALA A 24 -21.66 -31.06 8.10
CA ALA A 24 -21.02 -32.15 8.84
C ALA A 24 -19.64 -32.53 8.28
N GLY A 25 -19.21 -31.91 7.18
CA GLY A 25 -17.92 -32.17 6.53
C GLY A 25 -17.83 -33.54 5.84
N GLN A 26 -18.97 -34.22 5.66
CA GLN A 26 -19.06 -35.55 5.07
C GLN A 26 -18.95 -35.51 3.54
N THR A 27 -18.56 -36.62 2.91
CA THR A 27 -18.24 -36.65 1.46
C THR A 27 -19.42 -36.33 0.55
N ASN A 28 -20.68 -36.53 1.00
CA ASN A 28 -21.88 -36.13 0.27
C ASN A 28 -22.13 -34.60 0.28
N GLN A 29 -21.37 -33.85 1.09
CA GLN A 29 -21.36 -32.37 1.16
C GLN A 29 -20.08 -31.76 0.59
N GLN A 30 -19.12 -32.60 0.18
CA GLN A 30 -17.88 -32.14 -0.44
C GLN A 30 -18.01 -32.17 -1.97
N TRP A 31 -17.46 -31.15 -2.61
CA TRP A 31 -17.58 -30.94 -4.05
C TRP A 31 -16.23 -30.53 -4.63
N THR A 32 -15.88 -31.09 -5.78
CA THR A 32 -14.72 -30.68 -6.58
C THR A 32 -15.18 -29.83 -7.76
N LEU A 33 -14.33 -28.89 -8.17
CA LEU A 33 -14.57 -28.09 -9.37
C LEU A 33 -13.72 -28.63 -10.50
N ALA A 34 -14.37 -29.12 -11.56
CA ALA A 34 -13.72 -29.53 -12.79
C ALA A 34 -13.99 -28.51 -13.88
N ALA A 35 -12.94 -27.96 -14.50
CA ALA A 35 -13.09 -26.99 -15.58
C ALA A 35 -13.89 -27.61 -16.75
N SER A 36 -14.90 -26.89 -17.25
CA SER A 36 -15.78 -27.35 -18.32
C SER A 36 -16.29 -26.15 -19.10
N GLY A 37 -15.56 -25.76 -20.15
CA GLY A 37 -15.80 -24.54 -20.94
C GLY A 37 -14.95 -23.35 -20.50
N THR A 38 -15.23 -22.17 -21.05
CA THR A 38 -14.57 -20.91 -20.68
C THR A 38 -15.25 -20.30 -19.46
N ASP A 39 -14.51 -20.10 -18.37
CA ASP A 39 -15.01 -19.53 -17.09
C ASP A 39 -16.18 -20.27 -16.44
N THR A 40 -16.34 -21.56 -16.78
CA THR A 40 -17.38 -22.43 -16.23
C THR A 40 -16.83 -23.73 -15.68
N PHE A 41 -17.48 -24.24 -14.65
CA PHE A 41 -17.06 -25.46 -13.95
C PHE A 41 -18.21 -26.44 -13.84
N GLN A 42 -17.90 -27.73 -13.95
CA GLN A 42 -18.72 -28.78 -13.38
C GLN A 42 -18.43 -28.86 -11.87
N VAL A 43 -19.50 -28.92 -11.07
CA VAL A 43 -19.42 -29.09 -9.61
C VAL A 43 -19.72 -30.56 -9.32
N VAL A 44 -18.68 -31.33 -9.02
CA VAL A 44 -18.74 -32.80 -8.93
C VAL A 44 -18.76 -33.22 -7.47
N ASN A 45 -19.75 -34.04 -7.07
CA ASN A 45 -19.84 -34.52 -5.70
C ASN A 45 -18.72 -35.54 -5.41
N VAL A 46 -18.04 -35.40 -4.28
CA VAL A 46 -16.93 -36.28 -3.90
C VAL A 46 -17.39 -37.72 -3.62
N ASN A 47 -18.60 -37.91 -3.07
CA ASN A 47 -19.11 -39.24 -2.76
C ASN A 47 -19.66 -40.00 -3.98
N SER A 48 -20.45 -39.33 -4.82
CA SER A 48 -21.13 -39.98 -5.96
C SER A 48 -20.36 -39.89 -7.28
N GLY A 49 -19.47 -38.91 -7.45
CA GLY A 49 -18.85 -38.60 -8.73
C GLY A 49 -19.81 -37.97 -9.75
N LEU A 50 -21.04 -37.62 -9.34
CA LEU A 50 -22.05 -36.99 -10.19
C LEU A 50 -21.97 -35.47 -10.13
N CYS A 51 -22.43 -34.81 -11.20
CA CYS A 51 -22.40 -33.37 -11.37
C CYS A 51 -23.69 -32.71 -10.88
N MET A 52 -23.55 -31.57 -10.22
CA MET A 52 -24.65 -30.64 -9.96
C MET A 52 -25.25 -30.16 -11.30
N SER A 53 -26.55 -30.35 -11.48
CA SER A 53 -27.27 -30.16 -12.75
C SER A 53 -28.60 -29.47 -12.51
N LEU A 54 -29.04 -28.64 -13.45
CA LEU A 54 -30.43 -28.16 -13.49
C LEU A 54 -31.32 -29.26 -14.09
N LYS A 55 -32.35 -29.66 -13.33
CA LYS A 55 -33.31 -30.69 -13.74
C LYS A 55 -33.95 -30.33 -15.07
N ASP A 56 -33.95 -31.30 -15.99
CA ASP A 56 -34.50 -31.18 -17.36
C ASP A 56 -33.92 -30.00 -18.17
N ALA A 57 -32.73 -29.52 -17.82
CA ALA A 57 -32.10 -28.32 -18.41
C ALA A 57 -33.00 -27.06 -18.35
N SER A 58 -33.87 -26.97 -17.34
CA SER A 58 -34.81 -25.86 -17.21
C SER A 58 -34.09 -24.53 -16.97
N THR A 59 -34.52 -23.50 -17.70
CA THR A 59 -34.09 -22.10 -17.51
C THR A 59 -35.06 -21.29 -16.66
N ALA A 60 -36.13 -21.90 -16.16
CA ALA A 60 -37.12 -21.23 -15.34
C ALA A 60 -36.56 -20.90 -13.94
N SER A 61 -36.98 -19.77 -13.39
CA SER A 61 -36.67 -19.42 -11.99
C SER A 61 -37.24 -20.48 -11.04
N GLY A 62 -36.45 -20.92 -10.08
CA GLY A 62 -36.83 -21.98 -9.14
C GLY A 62 -36.65 -23.40 -9.68
N ALA A 63 -35.99 -23.58 -10.83
CA ALA A 63 -35.61 -24.90 -11.32
C ALA A 63 -34.85 -25.71 -10.25
N ALA A 64 -35.24 -26.98 -10.09
CA ALA A 64 -34.62 -27.87 -9.12
C ALA A 64 -33.17 -28.17 -9.52
N VAL A 65 -32.28 -28.10 -8.52
CA VAL A 65 -30.89 -28.53 -8.67
C VAL A 65 -30.79 -29.98 -8.23
N ILE A 66 -30.30 -30.85 -9.11
CA ILE A 66 -30.16 -32.29 -8.91
C ILE A 66 -28.69 -32.70 -9.11
N GLN A 67 -28.34 -33.94 -8.79
CA GLN A 67 -27.10 -34.56 -9.28
C GLN A 67 -27.39 -35.47 -10.48
N GLU A 68 -26.53 -35.48 -11.49
CA GLU A 68 -26.62 -36.36 -12.65
C GLU A 68 -25.25 -36.77 -13.19
N THR A 69 -25.23 -37.76 -14.07
CA THR A 69 -24.01 -38.12 -14.81
C THR A 69 -23.41 -36.88 -15.47
N CYS A 70 -22.13 -36.64 -15.21
CA CYS A 70 -21.40 -35.51 -15.75
C CYS A 70 -21.34 -35.57 -17.28
N THR A 71 -21.78 -34.50 -17.94
CA THR A 71 -21.67 -34.28 -19.39
C THR A 71 -21.38 -32.82 -19.67
N ALA A 72 -20.77 -32.51 -20.82
CA ALA A 72 -20.39 -31.16 -21.23
C ALA A 72 -21.58 -30.29 -21.71
N ASN A 73 -22.76 -30.47 -21.11
CA ASN A 73 -23.96 -29.71 -21.43
C ASN A 73 -24.06 -28.48 -20.52
N SER A 74 -24.59 -27.38 -21.03
CA SER A 74 -24.67 -26.10 -20.31
C SER A 74 -25.45 -26.17 -19.00
N ASN A 75 -26.41 -27.08 -18.86
CA ASN A 75 -27.16 -27.26 -17.61
C ASN A 75 -26.36 -27.90 -16.46
N LYS A 76 -25.10 -28.29 -16.71
CA LYS A 76 -24.14 -28.82 -15.73
C LYS A 76 -22.91 -27.92 -15.59
N GLN A 77 -22.94 -26.73 -16.19
CA GLN A 77 -21.86 -25.75 -16.17
C GLN A 77 -22.28 -24.56 -15.30
N TRP A 78 -21.50 -24.31 -14.26
CA TRP A 78 -21.74 -23.25 -13.29
C TRP A 78 -20.67 -22.18 -13.41
N ALA A 79 -21.10 -20.92 -13.54
CA ALA A 79 -20.25 -19.75 -13.44
C ALA A 79 -20.35 -19.18 -12.02
N PHE A 80 -19.22 -19.03 -11.34
CA PHE A 80 -19.16 -18.40 -10.03
C PHE A 80 -18.96 -16.90 -10.20
N LYS A 81 -20.03 -16.13 -10.06
CA LYS A 81 -19.98 -14.66 -10.07
C LYS A 81 -19.91 -14.16 -8.62
N PRO A 82 -18.87 -13.39 -8.24
CA PRO A 82 -18.87 -12.70 -6.96
C PRO A 82 -20.11 -11.82 -6.84
N VAL A 83 -20.91 -12.04 -5.79
CA VAL A 83 -22.05 -11.16 -5.47
C VAL A 83 -21.56 -10.23 -4.37
N GLY A 84 -21.63 -8.92 -4.61
CA GLY A 84 -21.05 -7.87 -3.78
C GLY A 84 -21.28 -8.08 -2.28
N THR A 85 -20.23 -7.94 -1.50
CA THR A 85 -20.19 -8.16 -0.06
C THR A 85 -20.65 -6.89 0.65
N THR A 86 -21.87 -6.89 1.16
CA THR A 86 -22.43 -5.85 2.03
C THR A 86 -21.96 -6.02 3.49
N GLY A 87 -20.68 -6.32 3.67
CA GLY A 87 -20.00 -6.39 4.97
C GLY A 87 -18.65 -5.66 4.92
N PRO A 88 -18.01 -5.36 6.06
CA PRO A 88 -16.68 -4.77 6.06
C PRO A 88 -15.72 -5.63 5.23
N ALA A 89 -14.95 -4.98 4.36
CA ALA A 89 -13.99 -5.65 3.49
C ALA A 89 -12.81 -6.14 4.34
N THR A 90 -12.95 -7.32 4.94
CA THR A 90 -11.90 -7.94 5.75
C THR A 90 -11.04 -8.87 4.90
N VAL A 91 -9.73 -8.66 4.95
CA VAL A 91 -8.72 -9.48 4.30
C VAL A 91 -8.07 -10.38 5.36
N ALA A 92 -7.97 -11.68 5.08
CA ALA A 92 -7.20 -12.62 5.87
C ALA A 92 -6.62 -13.73 4.98
N ALA A 93 -5.30 -13.90 5.00
CA ALA A 93 -4.62 -14.89 4.16
C ALA A 93 -5.10 -16.34 4.39
N ASP A 94 -5.51 -16.65 5.62
CA ASP A 94 -6.05 -17.96 6.05
C ASP A 94 -7.49 -18.25 5.57
N GLY A 95 -8.14 -17.28 4.91
CA GLY A 95 -9.52 -17.40 4.42
C GLY A 95 -10.60 -17.14 5.47
N THR A 96 -10.24 -16.66 6.66
CA THR A 96 -11.21 -16.24 7.70
C THR A 96 -11.78 -14.83 7.47
N GLY A 97 -11.32 -14.15 6.42
CA GLY A 97 -11.83 -12.85 5.97
C GLY A 97 -12.71 -12.99 4.72
N THR A 98 -13.36 -11.90 4.35
CA THR A 98 -14.13 -11.75 3.09
C THR A 98 -13.24 -11.96 1.86
N TYR A 99 -11.96 -11.56 1.93
CA TYR A 99 -10.97 -11.71 0.87
C TYR A 99 -9.70 -12.37 1.42
N ARG A 100 -8.96 -13.06 0.54
CA ARG A 100 -7.63 -13.60 0.88
C ARG A 100 -6.48 -12.64 0.57
N THR A 101 -6.69 -11.69 -0.33
CA THR A 101 -5.67 -10.73 -0.77
C THR A 101 -6.20 -9.31 -0.64
N VAL A 102 -5.29 -8.36 -0.46
CA VAL A 102 -5.62 -6.94 -0.35
C VAL A 102 -6.10 -6.40 -1.70
N GLN A 103 -5.46 -6.81 -2.80
CA GLN A 103 -5.89 -6.40 -4.15
C GLN A 103 -7.32 -6.86 -4.46
N ALA A 104 -7.75 -8.04 -4.01
CA ALA A 104 -9.13 -8.50 -4.24
C ALA A 104 -10.16 -7.61 -3.51
N ALA A 105 -9.84 -7.16 -2.30
CA ALA A 105 -10.68 -6.21 -1.57
C ALA A 105 -10.74 -4.84 -2.27
N VAL A 106 -9.60 -4.32 -2.74
CA VAL A 106 -9.54 -3.07 -3.52
C VAL A 106 -10.33 -3.19 -4.83
N ASN A 107 -10.25 -4.34 -5.50
CA ASN A 107 -10.99 -4.61 -6.74
C ASN A 107 -12.51 -4.61 -6.53
N ALA A 108 -12.97 -5.00 -5.35
CA ALA A 108 -14.39 -5.03 -5.02
C ALA A 108 -14.99 -3.64 -4.71
N VAL A 109 -14.17 -2.64 -4.38
CA VAL A 109 -14.65 -1.25 -4.23
C VAL A 109 -15.13 -0.74 -5.58
N GLY A 110 -16.32 -0.15 -5.63
CA GLY A 110 -16.90 0.39 -6.85
C GLY A 110 -16.06 1.54 -7.43
N SER A 111 -16.04 1.66 -8.75
CA SER A 111 -15.52 2.85 -9.44
C SER A 111 -16.38 4.07 -9.10
N GLY A 112 -15.76 5.25 -9.00
CA GLY A 112 -16.41 6.49 -8.60
C GLY A 112 -16.90 6.50 -7.15
N ASN A 113 -16.30 5.67 -6.27
CA ASN A 113 -16.67 5.58 -4.86
C ASN A 113 -16.73 6.97 -4.21
N ALA A 114 -17.84 7.33 -3.58
CA ALA A 114 -18.05 8.68 -3.04
C ALA A 114 -17.92 8.76 -1.51
N SER A 115 -17.67 7.63 -0.84
CA SER A 115 -17.65 7.53 0.62
C SER A 115 -16.54 6.61 1.11
N ARG A 116 -16.00 6.86 2.30
CA ARG A 116 -14.86 6.08 2.81
C ARG A 116 -15.17 4.58 2.92
N VAL A 117 -14.35 3.76 2.26
CA VAL A 117 -14.38 2.30 2.36
C VAL A 117 -13.12 1.85 3.08
N THR A 118 -13.28 1.35 4.30
CA THR A 118 -12.19 0.77 5.06
C THR A 118 -12.05 -0.71 4.75
N ILE A 119 -10.90 -1.07 4.17
CA ILE A 119 -10.44 -2.44 3.98
C ILE A 119 -9.59 -2.80 5.20
N THR A 120 -10.10 -3.68 6.04
CA THR A 120 -9.37 -4.16 7.23
C THR A 120 -8.53 -5.38 6.87
N VAL A 121 -7.28 -5.44 7.33
CA VAL A 121 -6.34 -6.53 7.01
C VAL A 121 -5.91 -7.19 8.31
N LYS A 122 -6.20 -8.49 8.48
CA LYS A 122 -5.78 -9.25 9.66
C LYS A 122 -4.26 -9.49 9.67
N PRO A 123 -3.64 -9.74 10.84
CA PRO A 123 -2.23 -10.12 10.95
C PRO A 123 -1.80 -11.18 9.94
N GLY A 124 -0.61 -10.99 9.38
CA GLY A 124 -0.02 -11.85 8.37
C GLY A 124 0.82 -11.08 7.35
N THR A 125 1.55 -11.84 6.54
CA THR A 125 2.35 -11.33 5.42
C THR A 125 1.63 -11.59 4.09
N TYR A 126 1.35 -10.53 3.37
CA TYR A 126 0.65 -10.50 2.08
C TYR A 126 1.66 -10.16 0.99
N ARG A 127 2.19 -11.20 0.32
CA ARG A 127 3.13 -11.03 -0.79
C ARG A 127 2.36 -10.77 -2.08
N GLU A 128 2.12 -9.51 -2.39
CA GLU A 128 1.37 -9.06 -3.56
C GLU A 128 1.74 -7.61 -3.93
N GLN A 129 1.39 -7.21 -5.14
CA GLN A 129 1.33 -5.79 -5.50
C GLN A 129 -0.10 -5.30 -5.34
N VAL A 130 -0.30 -4.17 -4.68
CA VAL A 130 -1.62 -3.54 -4.47
C VAL A 130 -1.68 -2.22 -5.22
N THR A 131 -2.59 -2.09 -6.18
CA THR A 131 -2.93 -0.83 -6.83
C THR A 131 -4.29 -0.35 -6.38
N VAL A 132 -4.35 0.85 -5.83
CA VAL A 132 -5.57 1.65 -5.59
C VAL A 132 -5.72 2.62 -6.77
N PRO A 133 -6.60 2.31 -7.74
CA PRO A 133 -6.75 3.11 -8.95
C PRO A 133 -7.32 4.50 -8.68
N ALA A 134 -7.07 5.43 -9.61
CA ALA A 134 -7.51 6.83 -9.47
C ALA A 134 -9.04 6.97 -9.40
N ASP A 135 -9.78 6.06 -10.03
CA ASP A 135 -11.24 6.03 -10.03
C ASP A 135 -11.83 5.35 -8.77
N LYS A 136 -11.00 4.99 -7.78
CA LYS A 136 -11.45 4.41 -6.50
C LYS A 136 -10.96 5.25 -5.31
N PRO A 137 -11.47 6.48 -5.14
CA PRO A 137 -11.05 7.33 -4.04
C PRO A 137 -11.65 6.87 -2.70
N PHE A 138 -11.20 7.50 -1.62
CA PHE A 138 -11.66 7.24 -0.25
C PHE A 138 -11.45 5.80 0.23
N ILE A 139 -10.41 5.11 -0.23
CA ILE A 139 -10.04 3.79 0.29
C ILE A 139 -9.10 3.96 1.49
N THR A 140 -9.42 3.29 2.60
CA THR A 140 -8.51 3.14 3.75
C THR A 140 -8.02 1.70 3.83
N LEU A 141 -6.71 1.47 3.89
CA LEU A 141 -6.13 0.19 4.30
C LEU A 141 -5.83 0.25 5.81
N LYS A 142 -6.43 -0.64 6.60
CA LYS A 142 -6.29 -0.67 8.05
C LYS A 142 -5.83 -2.03 8.54
N GLY A 143 -4.64 -2.14 9.13
CA GLY A 143 -4.22 -3.37 9.79
C GLY A 143 -4.95 -3.57 11.13
N LEU A 144 -5.20 -4.83 11.46
CA LEU A 144 -5.87 -5.26 12.70
C LEU A 144 -4.90 -5.94 13.68
N GLY A 145 -3.59 -5.75 13.50
CA GLY A 145 -2.58 -6.18 14.47
C GLY A 145 -2.56 -5.30 15.71
N ASP A 146 -1.84 -5.76 16.73
CA ASP A 146 -1.53 -4.96 17.92
C ASP A 146 -0.49 -3.88 17.59
N SER A 147 0.25 -4.07 16.50
CA SER A 147 1.31 -3.21 16.01
C SER A 147 1.38 -3.24 14.46
N PRO A 148 1.96 -2.20 13.81
CA PRO A 148 2.02 -2.16 12.35
C PRO A 148 2.92 -3.23 11.72
N ASP A 149 3.79 -3.91 12.49
CA ASP A 149 4.60 -5.04 12.01
C ASP A 149 3.85 -6.37 11.94
N ASP A 150 2.68 -6.49 12.59
CA ASP A 150 1.84 -7.68 12.51
C ASP A 150 1.17 -7.87 11.14
N VAL A 151 1.01 -6.78 10.38
CA VAL A 151 0.35 -6.76 9.06
C VAL A 151 1.32 -6.22 8.02
N VAL A 152 1.86 -7.09 7.16
CA VAL A 152 2.89 -6.73 6.19
C VAL A 152 2.40 -6.96 4.77
N ILE A 153 2.32 -5.92 3.95
CA ILE A 153 2.15 -6.03 2.49
C ILE A 153 3.54 -5.88 1.87
N VAL A 154 3.98 -6.90 1.13
CA VAL A 154 5.38 -7.01 0.65
C VAL A 154 5.50 -7.46 -0.80
N ASN A 155 6.52 -6.96 -1.49
CA ASN A 155 6.96 -7.44 -2.80
C ASN A 155 8.47 -7.19 -2.94
N ASN A 156 9.13 -7.75 -3.95
CA ASN A 156 10.58 -7.62 -4.19
C ASN A 156 10.92 -7.15 -5.61
N ARG A 157 10.08 -6.28 -6.19
CA ARG A 157 10.28 -5.80 -7.56
C ARG A 157 11.16 -4.57 -7.57
N ASN A 158 12.11 -4.52 -8.49
CA ASN A 158 12.97 -3.36 -8.75
C ASN A 158 12.53 -2.60 -10.01
N ALA A 159 12.97 -1.36 -10.16
CA ALA A 159 12.57 -0.51 -11.29
C ALA A 159 13.31 -0.86 -12.58
N GLY A 160 14.48 -1.51 -12.51
CA GLY A 160 15.19 -2.01 -13.69
C GLY A 160 14.33 -2.94 -14.54
N ASP A 161 13.64 -3.89 -13.90
CA ASP A 161 12.83 -4.90 -14.59
C ASP A 161 11.37 -4.48 -14.76
N TYR A 162 10.82 -3.71 -13.81
CA TYR A 162 9.38 -3.43 -13.75
C TYR A 162 9.03 -1.94 -13.97
N GLY A 163 10.03 -1.07 -14.12
CA GLY A 163 9.85 0.38 -14.09
C GLY A 163 9.42 0.89 -12.70
N THR A 164 9.42 2.21 -12.51
CA THR A 164 9.17 2.83 -11.19
C THR A 164 7.82 2.47 -10.58
N ALA A 165 6.74 2.49 -11.36
CA ALA A 165 5.41 2.12 -10.83
C ALA A 165 5.28 0.60 -10.65
N GLY A 166 5.88 -0.19 -11.54
CA GLY A 166 5.82 -1.64 -11.46
C GLY A 166 6.67 -2.24 -10.34
N SER A 167 7.68 -1.50 -9.85
CA SER A 167 8.49 -1.89 -8.70
C SER A 167 7.78 -1.66 -7.37
N ALA A 168 6.78 -0.78 -7.31
CA ALA A 168 6.09 -0.45 -6.07
C ALA A 168 5.30 -1.63 -5.50
N THR A 169 5.46 -1.92 -4.21
CA THR A 169 4.58 -2.86 -3.50
C THR A 169 3.15 -2.34 -3.44
N VAL A 170 2.98 -1.05 -3.15
CA VAL A 170 1.67 -0.38 -3.22
C VAL A 170 1.72 0.83 -4.15
N VAL A 171 0.73 0.93 -5.04
CA VAL A 171 0.50 2.08 -5.93
C VAL A 171 -0.83 2.73 -5.55
N ALA A 172 -0.78 3.92 -4.96
CA ALA A 172 -1.96 4.67 -4.53
C ALA A 172 -2.20 5.91 -5.42
N LEU A 173 -3.28 5.85 -6.21
CA LEU A 173 -3.65 6.90 -7.17
C LEU A 173 -5.00 7.57 -6.84
N GLY A 174 -5.89 6.89 -6.13
CA GLY A 174 -7.19 7.42 -5.71
C GLY A 174 -7.05 8.45 -4.60
N HIS A 175 -7.67 9.62 -4.77
CA HIS A 175 -7.62 10.69 -3.75
C HIS A 175 -8.28 10.26 -2.43
N ASP A 176 -7.93 10.94 -1.34
CA ASP A 176 -8.37 10.63 0.02
C ASP A 176 -8.02 9.19 0.46
N PHE A 177 -6.90 8.66 -0.06
CA PHE A 177 -6.34 7.36 0.34
C PHE A 177 -5.76 7.43 1.76
N ASP A 178 -6.14 6.48 2.61
CA ASP A 178 -5.54 6.34 3.93
C ASP A 178 -4.87 4.98 4.11
N ALA A 179 -3.81 4.93 4.92
CA ALA A 179 -3.28 3.68 5.45
C ALA A 179 -2.96 3.82 6.94
N THR A 180 -3.26 2.80 7.73
CA THR A 180 -2.99 2.81 9.17
C THR A 180 -2.71 1.45 9.78
N ASN A 181 -1.82 1.42 10.77
CA ASN A 181 -1.45 0.25 11.57
C ASN A 181 -1.00 -0.95 10.71
N LEU A 182 -0.10 -0.70 9.74
CA LEU A 182 0.43 -1.74 8.86
C LEU A 182 1.80 -1.38 8.29
N THR A 183 2.49 -2.38 7.75
CA THR A 183 3.77 -2.25 7.06
C THR A 183 3.59 -2.41 5.55
N LEU A 184 4.12 -1.45 4.80
CA LEU A 184 4.33 -1.55 3.35
C LEU A 184 5.83 -1.72 3.10
N SER A 185 6.22 -2.82 2.49
CA SER A 185 7.63 -3.19 2.34
C SER A 185 7.98 -3.51 0.90
N ASN A 186 9.14 -3.08 0.43
CA ASN A 186 9.81 -3.72 -0.69
C ASN A 186 11.06 -4.43 -0.18
N ASP A 187 11.11 -5.75 -0.32
CA ASP A 187 12.19 -6.61 0.19
C ASP A 187 13.18 -7.04 -0.92
N PHE A 188 13.26 -6.26 -2.00
CA PHE A 188 14.37 -6.36 -2.96
C PHE A 188 15.69 -6.01 -2.27
N ASP A 189 16.72 -6.84 -2.45
CA ASP A 189 18.07 -6.62 -1.92
C ASP A 189 18.90 -5.84 -2.93
N GLU A 190 19.22 -4.57 -2.61
CA GLU A 190 19.99 -3.67 -3.50
C GLU A 190 21.41 -4.17 -3.84
N ASN A 191 21.90 -5.22 -3.16
CA ASN A 191 23.23 -5.81 -3.42
C ASN A 191 23.18 -6.96 -4.43
N THR A 192 22.00 -7.33 -4.93
CA THR A 192 21.82 -8.47 -5.83
C THR A 192 21.79 -8.09 -7.32
N SER A 193 21.85 -6.81 -7.64
CA SER A 193 21.88 -6.28 -9.01
C SER A 193 22.96 -5.19 -9.15
N ASP A 194 23.47 -5.03 -10.38
CA ASP A 194 24.46 -4.00 -10.72
C ASP A 194 23.81 -2.68 -11.16
N THR A 195 22.54 -2.72 -11.59
CA THR A 195 21.79 -1.56 -12.07
C THR A 195 20.29 -1.69 -11.79
N GLY A 196 19.60 -0.56 -11.66
CA GLY A 196 18.13 -0.55 -11.56
C GLY A 196 17.59 -0.93 -10.17
N ASP A 197 18.34 -0.64 -9.12
CA ASP A 197 18.12 -1.11 -7.74
C ASP A 197 16.97 -0.39 -7.03
N GLN A 198 16.34 0.61 -7.66
CA GLN A 198 15.21 1.34 -7.08
C GLN A 198 14.05 0.38 -6.82
N ALA A 199 13.56 0.31 -5.58
CA ALA A 199 12.54 -0.66 -5.19
C ALA A 199 11.55 -0.02 -4.20
N LEU A 200 10.41 0.41 -4.74
CA LEU A 200 9.45 1.22 -3.99
C LEU A 200 8.61 0.33 -3.05
N ALA A 201 8.48 0.73 -1.80
CA ALA A 201 7.42 0.23 -0.91
C ALA A 201 6.09 0.90 -1.26
N LEU A 202 6.11 2.22 -1.50
CA LEU A 202 4.92 3.01 -1.82
C LEU A 202 5.17 3.99 -2.96
N TYR A 203 4.36 3.89 -4.00
CA TYR A 203 4.15 4.91 -5.02
C TYR A 203 2.87 5.66 -4.70
N LEU A 204 2.97 6.93 -4.30
CA LEU A 204 1.84 7.78 -3.96
C LEU A 204 1.67 8.91 -4.98
N ASP A 205 0.59 8.87 -5.76
CA ASP A 205 0.16 9.95 -6.67
C ASP A 205 -1.30 10.32 -6.41
N ALA A 206 -1.68 10.36 -5.12
CA ALA A 206 -3.03 10.63 -4.64
C ALA A 206 -3.08 11.93 -3.83
N ASP A 207 -4.06 12.77 -4.12
CA ASP A 207 -4.33 13.97 -3.33
C ASP A 207 -4.98 13.61 -1.99
N LYS A 208 -4.65 14.36 -0.93
CA LYS A 208 -5.22 14.22 0.43
C LYS A 208 -4.99 12.87 1.11
N ALA A 209 -3.81 12.29 0.94
CA ALA A 209 -3.51 11.01 1.56
C ALA A 209 -3.12 11.14 3.04
N VAL A 210 -3.58 10.22 3.90
CA VAL A 210 -3.16 10.15 5.31
C VAL A 210 -2.52 8.80 5.61
N LEU A 211 -1.26 8.80 6.05
CA LEU A 211 -0.56 7.62 6.53
C LEU A 211 -0.32 7.78 8.04
N ASP A 212 -0.92 6.91 8.85
CA ASP A 212 -0.98 7.05 10.30
C ASP A 212 -0.56 5.74 10.99
N ASP A 213 0.54 5.76 11.75
CA ASP A 213 1.13 4.55 12.36
C ASP A 213 1.41 3.47 11.30
N VAL A 214 2.15 3.86 10.25
CA VAL A 214 2.60 2.94 9.20
C VAL A 214 4.10 2.75 9.23
N ARG A 215 4.55 1.62 8.69
CA ARG A 215 5.96 1.36 8.41
C ARG A 215 6.18 1.30 6.89
N LEU A 216 7.07 2.14 6.36
CA LEU A 216 7.52 2.08 4.96
C LEU A 216 8.95 1.57 4.94
N LEU A 217 9.15 0.36 4.43
CA LEU A 217 10.43 -0.34 4.49
C LEU A 217 10.95 -0.64 3.08
N GLY A 218 12.20 -0.29 2.81
CA GLY A 218 12.86 -0.64 1.56
C GLY A 218 14.35 -0.26 1.62
N ASP A 219 15.01 -0.31 0.47
CA ASP A 219 16.38 0.15 0.28
C ASP A 219 16.35 1.49 -0.49
N GLN A 220 16.84 1.51 -1.73
CA GLN A 220 16.79 2.67 -2.60
C GLN A 220 15.35 2.97 -3.06
N ASP A 221 14.97 4.26 -3.04
CA ASP A 221 13.68 4.77 -3.53
C ASP A 221 12.43 4.21 -2.79
N THR A 222 12.53 3.92 -1.49
CA THR A 222 11.44 3.32 -0.68
C THR A 222 10.07 4.01 -0.83
N PHE A 223 10.00 5.34 -0.79
CA PHE A 223 8.75 6.10 -0.83
C PHE A 223 8.78 7.22 -1.86
N LEU A 224 7.99 7.05 -2.93
CA LEU A 224 7.72 8.10 -3.91
C LEU A 224 6.47 8.90 -3.54
N VAL A 225 6.66 10.18 -3.28
CA VAL A 225 5.59 11.20 -3.21
C VAL A 225 5.53 11.93 -4.55
N ASN A 226 4.73 11.42 -5.48
CA ASN A 226 4.66 11.92 -6.85
C ASN A 226 3.86 13.24 -6.98
N ASN A 227 3.90 13.85 -8.16
CA ASN A 227 3.47 15.22 -8.40
C ASN A 227 2.01 15.53 -8.06
N LYS A 228 1.07 14.58 -8.05
CA LYS A 228 -0.31 14.88 -7.63
C LYS A 228 -0.51 14.78 -6.12
N ALA A 229 0.46 14.23 -5.38
CA ALA A 229 0.27 13.95 -3.98
C ALA A 229 0.32 15.21 -3.10
N ARG A 230 -0.67 15.31 -2.21
CA ARG A 230 -0.60 16.05 -0.94
C ARG A 230 -0.83 15.04 0.18
N ALA A 231 0.13 14.86 1.06
CA ALA A 231 0.12 13.76 2.03
C ALA A 231 0.49 14.20 3.44
N TYR A 232 -0.21 13.67 4.43
CA TYR A 232 0.12 13.79 5.84
C TYR A 232 0.52 12.42 6.39
N ILE A 233 1.78 12.30 6.78
CA ILE A 233 2.38 11.10 7.34
C ILE A 233 2.63 11.39 8.82
N VAL A 234 2.03 10.62 9.72
CA VAL A 234 2.04 10.89 11.15
C VAL A 234 2.36 9.62 11.95
N ASP A 235 3.14 9.78 13.01
CA ASP A 235 3.50 8.71 13.95
C ASP A 235 4.04 7.44 13.26
N SER A 236 4.74 7.62 12.14
CA SER A 236 5.13 6.53 11.23
C SER A 236 6.64 6.30 11.22
N TYR A 237 7.05 5.13 10.76
CA TYR A 237 8.45 4.75 10.57
C TYR A 237 8.77 4.59 9.10
N ILE A 238 9.84 5.23 8.62
CA ILE A 238 10.30 5.14 7.24
C ILE A 238 11.79 4.85 7.25
N GLU A 239 12.21 3.81 6.53
CA GLU A 239 13.62 3.49 6.36
C GLU A 239 14.03 3.27 4.90
N GLY A 240 15.31 3.44 4.63
CA GLY A 240 15.92 3.11 3.35
C GLY A 240 17.39 3.50 3.29
N THR A 241 17.95 3.49 2.09
CA THR A 241 19.39 3.71 1.86
C THR A 241 19.64 5.02 1.10
N VAL A 242 19.38 5.04 -0.21
CA VAL A 242 19.58 6.19 -1.08
C VAL A 242 18.22 6.71 -1.54
N ASP A 243 18.01 8.03 -1.42
CA ASP A 243 16.83 8.73 -1.95
C ASP A 243 15.49 8.13 -1.50
N PHE A 244 15.46 7.52 -0.32
CA PHE A 244 14.34 6.68 0.09
C PHE A 244 13.04 7.46 0.38
N VAL A 245 13.10 8.78 0.42
CA VAL A 245 11.92 9.67 0.30
C VAL A 245 12.13 10.64 -0.87
N TYR A 246 11.42 10.45 -1.98
CA TYR A 246 11.66 11.23 -3.20
C TYR A 246 10.39 11.64 -3.93
N GLY A 247 10.54 12.54 -4.91
CA GLY A 247 9.44 13.02 -5.75
C GLY A 247 9.09 14.50 -5.59
N GLY A 248 8.03 14.94 -6.27
CA GLY A 248 7.63 16.35 -6.42
C GLY A 248 6.28 16.71 -5.81
N GLY A 249 5.67 15.80 -5.05
CA GLY A 249 4.47 16.08 -4.27
C GLY A 249 4.75 16.92 -3.03
N THR A 250 3.69 17.22 -2.29
CA THR A 250 3.75 17.94 -1.01
C THR A 250 3.50 16.94 0.12
N ALA A 251 4.44 16.78 1.04
CA ALA A 251 4.30 15.83 2.15
C ALA A 251 4.77 16.43 3.47
N VAL A 252 4.01 16.15 4.52
CA VAL A 252 4.36 16.48 5.91
C VAL A 252 4.56 15.19 6.68
N PHE A 253 5.76 14.99 7.21
CA PHE A 253 6.16 13.90 8.10
C PHE A 253 6.19 14.43 9.53
N HIS A 254 5.13 14.17 10.29
CA HIS A 254 4.93 14.68 11.65
C HIS A 254 5.14 13.58 12.69
N GLY A 255 6.06 13.76 13.65
CA GLY A 255 6.27 12.76 14.70
C GLY A 255 6.84 11.43 14.18
N CYS A 256 7.41 11.43 12.97
CA CYS A 256 7.89 10.21 12.33
C CYS A 256 9.31 9.86 12.78
N THR A 257 9.67 8.59 12.65
CA THR A 257 11.07 8.14 12.69
C THR A 257 11.54 7.90 11.27
N ILE A 258 12.63 8.56 10.88
CA ILE A 258 13.27 8.45 9.57
C ILE A 258 14.64 7.81 9.79
N HIS A 259 14.87 6.63 9.22
CA HIS A 259 16.07 5.83 9.48
C HIS A 259 16.83 5.49 8.21
N GLU A 260 18.03 6.04 8.06
CA GLU A 260 18.91 5.70 6.95
C GLU A 260 19.80 4.50 7.31
N LYS A 261 19.58 3.35 6.68
CA LYS A 261 20.11 2.06 7.16
C LYS A 261 21.41 1.62 6.48
N ARG A 262 21.89 2.33 5.45
CA ARG A 262 23.09 1.95 4.71
C ARG A 262 24.33 2.19 5.55
N SER A 263 25.22 1.20 5.63
CA SER A 263 26.47 1.31 6.39
C SER A 263 27.43 2.40 5.89
N THR A 264 27.27 2.84 4.64
CA THR A 264 28.07 3.93 4.06
C THR A 264 27.40 5.29 4.14
N GLY A 265 26.18 5.36 4.66
CA GLY A 265 25.34 6.54 4.57
C GLY A 265 24.70 6.74 3.19
N GLY A 266 23.77 7.69 3.13
CA GLY A 266 23.18 8.17 1.90
C GLY A 266 22.29 9.40 2.13
N PRO A 267 21.86 10.05 1.03
CA PRO A 267 20.84 11.08 1.08
C PRO A 267 19.48 10.48 1.44
N ILE A 268 18.83 11.03 2.46
CA ILE A 268 17.46 10.67 2.84
C ILE A 268 16.48 11.05 1.74
N THR A 269 16.55 12.31 1.27
CA THR A 269 15.59 12.82 0.28
C THR A 269 16.17 13.11 -1.08
N ALA A 270 15.41 12.80 -2.13
CA ALA A 270 15.60 13.34 -3.49
C ALA A 270 14.35 14.08 -3.97
N ALA A 271 14.17 15.31 -3.48
CA ALA A 271 13.02 16.12 -3.85
C ALA A 271 13.11 16.61 -5.31
N SER A 272 11.97 16.64 -6.00
CA SER A 272 11.81 17.16 -7.36
C SER A 272 10.64 18.14 -7.46
N THR A 273 10.37 18.85 -6.36
CA THR A 273 9.31 19.84 -6.23
C THR A 273 9.28 20.78 -7.46
N PRO A 274 8.15 20.83 -8.19
CA PRO A 274 8.00 21.77 -9.30
C PRO A 274 8.16 23.24 -8.88
N ALA A 275 8.65 24.08 -9.79
CA ALA A 275 8.90 25.50 -9.54
C ALA A 275 7.64 26.29 -9.14
N ASP A 276 6.48 25.90 -9.67
CA ASP A 276 5.18 26.49 -9.37
C ASP A 276 4.59 26.04 -8.02
N LYS A 277 5.18 25.02 -7.39
CA LYS A 277 4.80 24.60 -6.03
C LYS A 277 5.65 25.29 -4.98
N THR A 278 4.96 25.84 -3.98
CA THR A 278 5.62 26.45 -2.81
C THR A 278 6.18 25.40 -1.85
N TYR A 279 5.48 24.28 -1.67
CA TYR A 279 5.77 23.28 -0.64
C TYR A 279 6.11 21.92 -1.26
N GLY A 280 7.27 21.38 -0.87
CA GLY A 280 7.72 20.01 -1.13
C GLY A 280 7.59 19.18 0.15
N PHE A 281 8.73 18.82 0.76
CA PHE A 281 8.76 17.97 1.94
C PHE A 281 8.99 18.75 3.23
N LEU A 282 8.22 18.43 4.26
CA LEU A 282 8.37 18.94 5.61
C LEU A 282 8.54 17.78 6.59
N PHE A 283 9.69 17.69 7.24
CA PHE A 283 9.91 16.86 8.41
C PHE A 283 9.72 17.71 9.66
N TYR A 284 8.67 17.44 10.41
CA TYR A 284 8.23 18.26 11.53
C TYR A 284 8.16 17.44 12.81
N ARG A 285 8.91 17.84 13.84
CA ARG A 285 8.95 17.11 15.12
C ARG A 285 9.21 15.63 14.95
N SER A 286 10.04 15.30 13.97
CA SER A 286 10.42 13.93 13.63
C SER A 286 11.80 13.61 14.19
N THR A 287 12.13 12.34 14.27
CA THR A 287 13.44 11.83 14.69
C THR A 287 14.16 11.27 13.48
N VAL A 288 15.35 11.80 13.17
CA VAL A 288 16.17 11.39 12.03
C VAL A 288 17.42 10.68 12.54
N THR A 289 17.56 9.42 12.12
CA THR A 289 18.61 8.50 12.55
C THR A 289 19.30 7.88 11.34
N GLY A 290 20.43 7.23 11.59
CA GLY A 290 21.08 6.39 10.58
C GLY A 290 21.99 5.35 11.20
N ALA A 291 22.39 4.37 10.41
CA ALA A 291 23.17 3.22 10.84
C ALA A 291 24.58 3.59 11.31
N VAL A 292 25.18 4.62 10.70
CA VAL A 292 26.56 5.03 10.94
C VAL A 292 26.64 6.53 11.21
N SER A 293 27.56 6.91 12.11
CA SER A 293 27.75 8.31 12.50
C SER A 293 28.39 9.14 11.38
N ASN A 294 27.86 10.34 11.16
CA ASN A 294 28.39 11.37 10.27
C ASN A 294 28.52 10.94 8.79
N THR A 295 27.59 10.10 8.30
CA THR A 295 27.57 9.61 6.90
C THR A 295 26.28 9.94 6.16
N THR A 296 25.16 10.12 6.87
CA THR A 296 23.84 10.35 6.28
C THR A 296 23.66 11.82 5.85
N GLN A 297 23.22 12.07 4.62
CA GLN A 297 22.83 13.41 4.17
C GLN A 297 21.31 13.61 4.34
N LEU A 298 20.89 14.83 4.66
CA LEU A 298 19.49 15.23 4.72
C LEU A 298 18.80 15.15 3.36
N GLY A 299 19.53 15.38 2.26
CA GLY A 299 19.00 15.23 0.92
C GLY A 299 19.84 15.79 -0.22
N ARG A 300 19.31 15.64 -1.44
CA ARG A 300 19.84 16.16 -2.70
C ARG A 300 18.72 16.57 -3.67
N PRO A 301 18.97 17.51 -4.61
CA PRO A 301 17.92 18.02 -5.49
C PRO A 301 17.81 17.21 -6.78
N TRP A 302 16.79 16.33 -6.88
CA TRP A 302 16.52 15.63 -8.15
C TRP A 302 16.09 16.59 -9.26
N ARG A 303 15.47 17.71 -8.90
CA ARG A 303 15.23 18.86 -9.80
C ARG A 303 15.62 20.18 -9.14
N ALA A 304 15.88 21.20 -9.95
CA ALA A 304 16.44 22.49 -9.50
C ALA A 304 15.66 23.14 -8.35
N ASP A 305 14.32 23.16 -8.42
CA ASP A 305 13.44 23.82 -7.43
C ASP A 305 13.04 22.93 -6.24
N ALA A 306 13.74 21.81 -6.05
CA ALA A 306 13.54 20.89 -4.92
C ALA A 306 13.39 21.62 -3.59
N GLN A 307 12.38 21.27 -2.80
CA GLN A 307 12.10 21.91 -1.52
C GLN A 307 12.01 20.88 -0.40
N VAL A 308 12.84 21.07 0.62
CA VAL A 308 12.88 20.22 1.81
C VAL A 308 13.13 21.10 3.04
N LEU A 309 12.32 20.90 4.07
CA LEU A 309 12.49 21.54 5.37
C LEU A 309 12.50 20.48 6.47
N TYR A 310 13.56 20.45 7.27
CA TYR A 310 13.57 19.78 8.56
C TYR A 310 13.39 20.81 9.66
N ARG A 311 12.33 20.72 10.45
CA ARG A 311 12.04 21.69 11.51
C ARG A 311 11.62 21.05 12.82
N GLU A 312 12.07 21.63 13.93
CA GLU A 312 11.79 21.18 15.30
C GLU A 312 12.05 19.67 15.48
N SER A 313 12.97 19.12 14.70
CA SER A 313 13.23 17.68 14.61
C SER A 313 14.53 17.32 15.31
N SER A 314 14.62 16.10 15.82
CA SER A 314 15.84 15.57 16.43
C SER A 314 16.71 14.90 15.36
N LEU A 315 17.92 15.39 15.16
CA LEU A 315 18.91 14.86 14.22
C LEU A 315 20.03 14.18 15.00
N SER A 316 20.14 12.86 14.87
CA SER A 316 21.15 12.06 15.57
C SER A 316 22.57 12.33 15.07
N SER A 317 23.59 11.73 15.70
CA SER A 317 24.98 11.80 15.24
C SER A 317 25.23 11.15 13.87
N ALA A 318 24.23 10.47 13.28
CA ALA A 318 24.31 9.90 11.93
C ALA A 318 24.47 10.95 10.83
N LEU A 319 23.95 12.15 11.04
CA LEU A 319 23.94 13.19 10.01
C LEU A 319 25.34 13.73 9.74
N ALA A 320 25.71 13.82 8.47
CA ALA A 320 26.93 14.45 7.98
C ALA A 320 26.91 15.95 8.32
N THR A 321 27.63 16.35 9.36
CA THR A 321 27.52 17.71 9.93
C THR A 321 28.15 18.79 9.05
N ALA A 322 29.26 18.47 8.37
CA ALA A 322 29.98 19.41 7.50
C ALA A 322 29.25 19.69 6.17
N GLN A 323 28.64 18.66 5.58
CA GLN A 323 27.94 18.70 4.29
C GLN A 323 26.68 17.81 4.36
N PRO A 324 25.59 18.29 4.98
CA PRO A 324 24.36 17.51 5.11
C PRO A 324 23.50 17.53 3.85
N TRP A 325 23.80 18.41 2.89
CA TRP A 325 23.14 18.46 1.59
C TRP A 325 24.19 18.16 0.51
N THR A 326 23.79 17.44 -0.52
CA THR A 326 24.68 17.09 -1.63
C THR A 326 24.05 17.41 -2.97
N ASP A 327 24.88 17.63 -3.99
CA ASP A 327 24.43 17.83 -5.35
C ASP A 327 23.89 16.51 -5.95
N MET A 328 23.05 16.63 -6.98
CA MET A 328 22.61 15.49 -7.78
C MET A 328 22.78 15.82 -9.26
N SER A 329 23.70 15.12 -9.92
CA SER A 329 24.09 15.43 -11.31
C SER A 329 24.44 16.92 -11.46
N THR A 330 23.78 17.66 -12.35
CA THR A 330 24.01 19.11 -12.55
C THR A 330 23.22 20.01 -11.60
N ASN A 331 22.30 19.47 -10.79
CA ASN A 331 21.53 20.27 -9.84
C ASN A 331 22.33 20.46 -8.55
N SER A 332 22.62 21.72 -8.21
CA SER A 332 23.31 22.02 -6.96
C SER A 332 22.35 22.21 -5.79
N TRP A 333 22.68 21.65 -4.62
CA TRP A 333 21.91 21.86 -3.39
C TRP A 333 21.83 23.34 -3.00
N LYS A 334 22.81 24.16 -3.40
CA LYS A 334 22.84 25.61 -3.11
C LYS A 334 21.74 26.39 -3.82
N ASN A 335 21.25 25.87 -4.94
CA ASN A 335 20.17 26.49 -5.72
C ASN A 335 18.79 25.92 -5.33
N ALA A 336 18.77 24.82 -4.58
CA ALA A 336 17.54 24.21 -4.07
C ALA A 336 17.00 24.96 -2.85
N ARG A 337 15.72 24.72 -2.54
CA ARG A 337 15.03 25.32 -1.39
C ARG A 337 15.16 24.41 -0.16
N PHE A 338 16.40 24.15 0.24
CA PHE A 338 16.73 23.32 1.40
C PHE A 338 16.98 24.18 2.63
N SER A 339 16.32 23.85 3.73
CA SER A 339 16.43 24.64 4.96
C SER A 339 16.16 23.81 6.21
N GLU A 340 16.58 24.35 7.33
CA GLU A 340 16.37 23.79 8.66
C GLU A 340 15.81 24.86 9.60
N TYR A 341 15.13 24.45 10.67
CA TYR A 341 14.63 25.37 11.68
C TYR A 341 14.53 24.71 13.06
N ARG A 342 15.31 25.20 14.02
CA ARG A 342 15.28 24.76 15.44
C ARG A 342 15.36 23.23 15.61
N ASN A 343 16.15 22.57 14.78
CA ASN A 343 16.48 21.16 14.97
C ASN A 343 17.41 20.99 16.19
N THR A 344 17.36 19.84 16.83
CA THR A 344 18.18 19.49 18.00
C THR A 344 18.97 18.21 17.77
N GLY A 345 19.88 17.86 18.67
CA GLY A 345 20.67 16.63 18.59
C GLY A 345 22.04 16.83 17.95
N ALA A 346 22.90 15.81 18.04
CA ALA A 346 24.31 15.89 17.63
C ALA A 346 24.49 16.15 16.13
N GLY A 347 23.51 15.77 15.30
CA GLY A 347 23.51 16.01 13.86
C GLY A 347 22.99 17.40 13.45
N ALA A 348 22.46 18.19 14.38
CA ALA A 348 21.86 19.50 14.15
C ALA A 348 22.86 20.65 14.36
N THR A 349 24.07 20.52 13.82
CA THR A 349 25.05 21.63 13.82
C THR A 349 24.57 22.78 12.94
N VAL A 350 25.09 23.99 13.15
CA VAL A 350 24.83 25.16 12.29
C VAL A 350 26.13 25.60 11.63
N ASN A 351 26.13 25.70 10.30
CA ASN A 351 27.26 26.19 9.51
C ASN A 351 26.79 26.73 8.14
N GLY A 352 27.72 27.23 7.32
CA GLY A 352 27.42 27.83 6.01
C GLY A 352 26.79 26.89 4.98
N ASN A 353 26.83 25.57 5.19
CA ASN A 353 26.17 24.57 4.35
C ASN A 353 24.80 24.15 4.89
N ARG A 354 24.23 24.87 5.87
CA ARG A 354 22.99 24.51 6.55
C ARG A 354 22.05 25.71 6.66
N PRO A 355 21.38 26.10 5.57
CA PRO A 355 20.49 27.26 5.58
C PRO A 355 19.45 27.16 6.69
N GLN A 356 19.34 28.19 7.52
CA GLN A 356 18.37 28.25 8.62
C GLN A 356 17.23 29.20 8.27
N LEU A 357 15.99 28.80 8.57
CA LEU A 357 14.87 29.75 8.56
C LEU A 357 14.92 30.65 9.79
N THR A 358 14.50 31.89 9.60
CA THR A 358 14.11 32.79 10.70
C THR A 358 12.72 32.42 11.23
N ASP A 359 12.38 32.86 12.44
CA ASP A 359 11.04 32.66 13.02
C ASP A 359 9.92 33.19 12.10
N ALA A 360 10.12 34.36 11.47
CA ALA A 360 9.16 34.97 10.56
C ALA A 360 8.97 34.14 9.28
N GLN A 361 10.04 33.54 8.74
CA GLN A 361 9.93 32.60 7.64
C GLN A 361 9.24 31.31 8.08
N ALA A 362 9.64 30.72 9.21
CA ALA A 362 9.10 29.46 9.72
C ALA A 362 7.58 29.52 9.98
N ALA A 363 7.03 30.70 10.31
CA ALA A 363 5.59 30.94 10.41
C ALA A 363 4.82 30.67 9.09
N ASN A 364 5.51 30.64 7.95
CA ASN A 364 4.94 30.27 6.65
C ASN A 364 5.09 28.80 6.27
N TYR A 365 5.84 28.00 7.04
CA TYR A 365 6.14 26.61 6.71
C TYR A 365 5.59 25.63 7.75
N THR A 366 4.33 25.80 8.15
CA THR A 366 3.61 24.92 9.11
C THR A 366 2.92 23.76 8.41
N PRO A 367 2.70 22.61 9.07
CA PRO A 367 1.89 21.50 8.53
C PRO A 367 0.58 21.93 7.86
N GLN A 368 -0.18 22.81 8.51
CA GLN A 368 -1.47 23.31 8.02
C GLN A 368 -1.30 24.09 6.70
N LYS A 369 -0.24 24.87 6.54
CA LYS A 369 0.04 25.64 5.31
C LYS A 369 0.49 24.74 4.16
N TYR A 370 1.28 23.71 4.46
CA TYR A 370 1.68 22.71 3.47
C TYR A 370 0.46 21.99 2.89
N LEU A 371 -0.48 21.60 3.75
CA LEU A 371 -1.57 20.70 3.38
C LEU A 371 -2.81 21.44 2.87
N ALA A 372 -3.02 22.70 3.29
CA ALA A 372 -4.19 23.50 2.93
C ALA A 372 -4.52 23.50 1.44
N GLY A 373 -3.52 23.62 0.57
CA GLY A 373 -3.73 23.85 -0.87
C GLY A 373 -4.77 24.95 -1.13
N THR A 374 -5.58 24.79 -2.18
CA THR A 374 -6.64 25.75 -2.52
C THR A 374 -7.97 25.47 -1.81
N ASP A 375 -8.10 24.31 -1.17
CA ASP A 375 -9.34 23.81 -0.59
C ASP A 375 -9.35 23.81 0.96
N GLY A 376 -8.27 24.27 1.58
CA GLY A 376 -8.15 24.36 3.03
C GLY A 376 -8.01 23.00 3.73
N TRP A 377 -7.56 21.94 3.02
CA TRP A 377 -7.41 20.61 3.62
C TRP A 377 -6.49 20.63 4.84
N ASN A 378 -6.99 20.13 5.97
CA ASN A 378 -6.27 20.13 7.23
C ASN A 378 -6.49 18.81 7.99
N PRO A 379 -5.61 17.80 7.80
CA PRO A 379 -5.64 16.54 8.53
C PRO A 379 -4.82 16.58 9.83
N VAL A 380 -4.23 17.73 10.18
CA VAL A 380 -3.31 17.86 11.32
C VAL A 380 -4.10 17.75 12.62
N ARG A 381 -3.66 16.88 13.51
CA ARG A 381 -4.28 16.58 14.81
C ARG A 381 -3.45 17.06 16.00
#